data_AF-X0W4R9-F1
#
_entry.id   AF-X0W4R9-F1
#
_cell.length_a   1.000
_cell.length_b   1.000
_cell.length_c   1.000
_cell.angle_alpha   90.00
_cell.angle_beta   90.00
_cell.angle_gamma   90.00
#
_symmetry.space_group_name_H-M   'P 1'
#
loop_
_entity.id
_entity.type
_entity.pdbx_description
1 polymer ?
#
loop_
_entity_poly.entity_id
_entity_poly.type
_entity_poly.pdbx_seq_one_letter_code
_entity_poly.pdbx_strand_id
1 'polypeptide(L)'
;NAAEAAVVEGTSVYGVSKITDAVGFLSGKIDLEARTAKEEAPPSEGELIEELDFGDVKGQEHVKRALTVAATGGHNVLMVGPPGSGKTMLARRIPSILPPLAFEQSLETTRVHSVAGQIRKGQGLLSTRPFRMPHHTISEVGLVGGGSDIRPGELSLAHNGVLFLDELPEFTRRTLEVLRQPLEDAWITITRATGTITYPANVMLVCAMNPCPCGFYTDPKKACHCSPVQIQRYLSRISGPLLDRIDIHIEVPQGR
;
A
#
# COMPACT_ATOMS: atom_id res chain seq x y z
N ASN A 1 12.38 -12.17 -16.19
CA ASN A 1 12.14 -11.80 -17.60
C ASN A 1 11.20 -12.75 -18.31
N ALA A 2 11.56 -14.02 -18.58
CA ALA A 2 10.67 -14.90 -19.35
C ALA A 2 9.32 -15.18 -18.66
N ALA A 3 9.32 -15.41 -17.34
CA ALA A 3 8.09 -15.57 -16.56
C ALA A 3 7.22 -14.29 -16.54
N GLU A 4 7.84 -13.12 -16.41
CA GLU A 4 7.15 -11.81 -16.44
C GLU A 4 6.58 -11.49 -17.84
N ALA A 5 7.31 -11.82 -18.90
CA ALA A 5 6.89 -11.57 -20.27
C ALA A 5 5.80 -12.54 -20.73
N ALA A 6 5.81 -13.78 -20.23
CA ALA A 6 4.82 -14.81 -20.57
C ALA A 6 3.39 -14.45 -20.13
N VAL A 7 3.20 -13.49 -19.21
CA VAL A 7 1.87 -13.10 -18.71
C VAL A 7 1.07 -12.27 -19.73
N VAL A 8 1.68 -11.82 -20.84
CA VAL A 8 0.96 -11.12 -21.92
C VAL A 8 0.16 -12.12 -22.76
N GLU A 9 -1.17 -12.00 -22.73
CA GLU A 9 -2.05 -12.85 -23.55
C GLU A 9 -1.74 -12.71 -25.06
N GLY A 10 -1.75 -13.84 -25.76
CA GLY A 10 -1.49 -13.90 -27.20
C GLY A 10 -0.01 -13.82 -27.62
N THR A 11 0.93 -13.78 -26.66
CA THR A 11 2.37 -13.76 -26.96
C THR A 11 3.05 -15.05 -26.53
N SER A 12 3.75 -15.72 -27.45
CA SER A 12 4.60 -16.88 -27.12
C SER A 12 5.96 -16.39 -26.63
N VAL A 13 6.28 -16.68 -25.36
CA VAL A 13 7.52 -16.21 -24.75
C VAL A 13 8.51 -17.35 -24.58
N TYR A 14 9.68 -17.17 -25.18
CA TYR A 14 10.78 -18.12 -25.13
C TYR A 14 11.90 -17.57 -24.25
N GLY A 15 12.11 -18.17 -23.09
CA GLY A 15 13.21 -17.82 -22.21
C GLY A 15 14.53 -18.41 -22.69
N VAL A 16 15.55 -17.58 -22.91
CA VAL A 16 16.90 -18.01 -23.28
C VAL A 16 17.92 -17.61 -22.23
N SER A 17 18.90 -18.48 -21.98
CA SER A 17 19.97 -18.23 -20.99
C SER A 17 21.24 -17.69 -21.65
N LYS A 18 21.50 -18.10 -22.89
CA LYS A 18 22.66 -17.68 -23.69
C LYS A 18 22.21 -17.24 -25.08
N ILE A 19 23.00 -16.37 -25.71
CA ILE A 19 22.72 -15.91 -27.08
C ILE A 19 22.76 -17.06 -28.10
N THR A 20 23.55 -18.10 -27.83
CA THR A 20 23.61 -19.33 -28.63
C THR A 20 22.28 -20.07 -28.66
N ASP A 21 21.52 -20.01 -27.57
CA ASP A 21 20.22 -20.69 -27.45
C ASP A 21 19.20 -19.99 -28.36
N ALA A 22 19.23 -18.65 -28.39
CA ALA A 22 18.39 -17.85 -29.29
C ALA A 22 18.73 -18.10 -30.77
N VAL A 23 20.02 -18.15 -31.11
CA VAL A 23 20.46 -18.46 -32.48
C VAL A 23 20.08 -19.89 -32.88
N GLY A 24 20.23 -20.85 -31.97
CA GLY A 24 19.83 -22.25 -32.20
C GLY A 24 18.33 -22.39 -32.43
N PHE A 25 17.51 -21.69 -31.65
CA PHE A 25 16.05 -21.67 -31.82
C PHE A 25 15.62 -21.03 -33.15
N LEU A 26 16.14 -19.84 -33.47
CA LEU A 26 15.81 -19.15 -34.73
C LEU A 26 16.30 -19.89 -35.98
N SER A 27 17.31 -20.75 -35.84
CA SER A 27 17.84 -21.58 -36.93
C SER A 27 17.23 -22.99 -36.98
N GLY A 28 16.25 -23.30 -36.13
CA GLY A 28 15.58 -24.61 -36.09
C GLY A 28 16.45 -25.77 -35.57
N LYS A 29 17.54 -25.46 -34.87
CA LYS A 29 18.48 -26.45 -34.31
C LYS A 29 18.18 -26.80 -32.85
N ILE A 30 17.38 -25.99 -32.18
CA ILE A 30 16.96 -26.16 -30.80
C ILE A 30 15.46 -25.86 -30.75
N ASP A 31 14.68 -26.76 -30.15
CA ASP A 31 13.28 -26.45 -29.80
C ASP A 31 13.24 -25.85 -28.41
N LEU A 32 12.59 -24.70 -28.28
CA LEU A 32 12.30 -24.07 -27.00
C LEU A 32 10.80 -24.17 -26.74
N GLU A 33 10.43 -24.50 -25.51
CA GLU A 33 9.03 -24.49 -25.08
C GLU A 33 8.56 -23.04 -24.88
N ALA A 34 7.43 -22.71 -25.51
CA ALA A 34 6.79 -21.43 -25.32
C ALA A 34 6.11 -21.39 -23.95
N ARG A 35 6.50 -20.46 -23.10
CA ARG A 35 5.67 -20.10 -21.94
C ARG A 35 4.51 -19.24 -22.41
N THR A 36 3.32 -19.54 -21.89
CA THR A 36 2.09 -18.80 -22.17
C THR A 36 1.47 -18.31 -20.87
N ALA A 37 0.64 -17.26 -20.95
CA ALA A 37 0.05 -16.57 -19.80
C ALA A 37 -0.78 -17.48 -18.87
N LYS A 38 -1.15 -18.68 -19.32
CA LYS A 38 -1.93 -19.66 -18.55
C LYS A 38 -1.11 -20.51 -17.58
N GLU A 39 0.22 -20.46 -17.64
CA GLU A 39 1.04 -21.07 -16.59
C GLU A 39 1.06 -20.12 -15.38
N GLU A 40 0.07 -20.28 -14.50
CA GLU A 40 0.00 -19.60 -13.20
C GLU A 40 1.37 -19.72 -12.53
N ALA A 41 2.03 -18.58 -12.33
CA ALA A 41 3.22 -18.55 -11.50
C ALA A 41 2.82 -19.02 -10.10
N PRO A 42 3.56 -19.96 -9.48
CA PRO A 42 3.24 -20.38 -8.13
C PRO A 42 3.23 -19.16 -7.20
N PRO A 43 2.28 -19.08 -6.26
CA PRO A 43 2.23 -18.01 -5.27
C PRO A 43 3.60 -17.89 -4.59
N SER A 44 4.11 -16.67 -4.51
CA SER A 44 5.44 -16.42 -3.98
C SER A 44 5.45 -16.60 -2.46
N GLU A 45 6.45 -17.23 -1.89
CA GLU A 45 6.61 -17.37 -0.42
C GLU A 45 6.83 -16.03 0.33
N GLY A 46 6.82 -14.90 -0.38
CA GLY A 46 6.69 -13.55 0.21
C GLY A 46 5.23 -13.16 0.50
N GLU A 47 4.27 -13.95 0.03
CA GLU A 47 2.82 -13.86 0.25
C GLU A 47 2.39 -14.53 1.57
N LEU A 48 3.32 -14.77 2.51
CA LEU A 48 2.99 -15.17 3.88
C LEU A 48 2.63 -13.97 4.76
N ILE A 49 1.89 -12.99 4.22
CA ILE A 49 0.87 -12.38 5.07
C ILE A 49 -0.20 -13.47 5.06
N GLU A 50 -0.40 -14.19 6.17
CA GLU A 50 -1.63 -14.96 6.38
C GLU A 50 -2.75 -14.18 5.70
N GLU A 51 -3.44 -14.73 4.69
CA GLU A 51 -4.46 -13.98 3.96
C GLU A 51 -5.52 -13.53 4.98
N LEU A 52 -5.33 -12.32 5.51
CA LEU A 52 -6.15 -11.80 6.58
C LEU A 52 -7.46 -11.40 5.91
N ASP A 53 -8.45 -12.26 6.03
CA ASP A 53 -9.76 -12.02 5.46
C ASP A 53 -10.51 -11.00 6.33
N PHE A 54 -11.07 -9.99 5.68
CA PHE A 54 -11.99 -9.05 6.30
C PHE A 54 -13.28 -9.74 6.79
N GLY A 55 -13.65 -10.87 6.17
CA GLY A 55 -14.75 -11.73 6.60
C GLY A 55 -14.60 -12.27 8.03
N ASP A 56 -13.35 -12.41 8.52
CA ASP A 56 -13.08 -12.87 9.88
C ASP A 56 -13.40 -11.84 10.97
N VAL A 57 -13.67 -10.59 10.59
CA VAL A 57 -13.96 -9.50 11.53
C VAL A 57 -15.34 -9.67 12.15
N LYS A 58 -15.35 -10.05 13.43
CA LYS A 58 -16.58 -10.17 14.23
C LYS A 58 -17.02 -8.82 14.79
N GLY A 59 -18.29 -8.49 14.61
CA GLY A 59 -18.90 -7.24 15.09
C GLY A 59 -18.45 -6.00 14.30
N GLN A 60 -18.59 -4.82 14.91
CA GLN A 60 -18.26 -3.51 14.31
C GLN A 60 -18.95 -3.27 12.95
N GLU A 61 -20.23 -3.62 12.82
CA GLU A 61 -20.96 -3.58 11.54
C GLU A 61 -20.92 -2.20 10.86
N HIS A 62 -20.96 -1.11 11.62
CA HIS A 62 -20.85 0.23 11.06
C HIS A 62 -19.45 0.51 10.50
N VAL A 63 -18.39 0.03 11.15
CA VAL A 63 -17.01 0.15 10.68
C VAL A 63 -16.80 -0.71 9.45
N LYS A 64 -17.27 -1.96 9.46
CA LYS A 64 -17.19 -2.87 8.31
C LYS A 64 -17.87 -2.26 7.09
N ARG A 65 -19.12 -1.78 7.24
CA ARG A 65 -19.85 -1.13 6.15
C ARG A 65 -19.10 0.07 5.58
N ALA A 66 -18.57 0.94 6.45
CA ALA A 66 -17.84 2.12 6.01
C ALA A 66 -16.53 1.74 5.27
N LEU A 67 -15.80 0.74 5.75
CA LEU A 67 -14.59 0.23 5.08
C LEU A 67 -14.91 -0.46 3.76
N THR A 68 -16.02 -1.19 3.65
CA THR A 68 -16.48 -1.78 2.37
C THR A 68 -16.84 -0.70 1.35
N VAL A 69 -17.57 0.35 1.78
CA VAL A 69 -17.87 1.51 0.92
C VAL A 69 -16.57 2.19 0.47
N ALA A 70 -15.63 2.38 1.40
CA ALA A 70 -14.35 2.99 1.10
C ALA A 70 -13.54 2.16 0.08
N ALA A 71 -13.45 0.85 0.29
CA ALA A 71 -12.75 -0.08 -0.60
C ALA A 71 -13.36 -0.11 -2.01
N THR A 72 -14.68 -0.03 -2.10
CA THR A 72 -15.39 -0.01 -3.41
C THR A 72 -15.12 1.28 -4.18
N GLY A 73 -15.08 2.43 -3.50
CA GLY A 73 -14.87 3.74 -4.12
C GLY A 73 -13.40 4.19 -4.20
N GLY A 74 -12.47 3.45 -3.59
CA GLY A 74 -11.09 3.90 -3.42
C GLY A 74 -10.94 5.11 -2.49
N HIS A 75 -11.84 5.27 -1.53
CA HIS A 75 -11.87 6.43 -0.63
C HIS A 75 -10.81 6.34 0.47
N ASN A 76 -10.24 7.47 0.82
CA ASN A 76 -9.32 7.59 1.95
C ASN A 76 -10.10 7.56 3.28
N VAL A 77 -9.54 6.89 4.29
CA VAL A 77 -10.22 6.64 5.56
C VAL A 77 -9.40 7.09 6.77
N LEU A 78 -10.04 7.73 7.73
CA LEU A 78 -9.49 7.97 9.07
C LEU A 78 -10.32 7.23 10.13
N MET A 79 -9.69 6.29 10.81
CA MET A 79 -10.26 5.57 11.95
C MET A 79 -9.83 6.24 13.26
N VAL A 80 -10.81 6.69 14.05
CA VAL A 80 -10.58 7.30 15.36
C VAL A 80 -11.14 6.40 16.43
N GLY A 81 -10.34 6.02 17.42
CA GLY A 81 -10.84 5.21 18.52
C GLY A 81 -9.81 4.92 19.59
N PRO A 82 -10.23 4.41 20.77
CA PRO A 82 -9.33 4.14 21.88
C PRO A 82 -8.30 3.02 21.56
N PRO A 83 -7.27 2.87 22.41
CA PRO A 83 -6.33 1.75 22.31
C PRO A 83 -7.07 0.41 22.38
N GLY A 84 -6.63 -0.55 21.57
CA GLY A 84 -7.23 -1.90 21.54
C GLY A 84 -8.56 -2.00 20.80
N SER A 85 -9.05 -0.96 20.11
CA SER A 85 -10.29 -1.03 19.32
C SER A 85 -10.18 -1.81 18.00
N GLY A 86 -8.99 -2.30 17.65
CA GLY A 86 -8.76 -3.12 16.46
C GLY A 86 -8.50 -2.34 15.17
N LYS A 87 -8.16 -1.05 15.22
CA LYS A 87 -7.86 -0.21 14.04
C LYS A 87 -6.80 -0.84 13.11
N THR A 88 -5.66 -1.23 13.67
CA THR A 88 -4.57 -1.91 12.94
C THR A 88 -5.02 -3.26 12.37
N MET A 89 -5.85 -4.00 13.11
CA MET A 89 -6.39 -5.31 12.70
C MET A 89 -7.34 -5.16 11.50
N LEU A 90 -8.20 -4.14 11.52
CA LEU A 90 -9.10 -3.78 10.43
C LEU A 90 -8.31 -3.32 9.19
N ALA A 91 -7.34 -2.42 9.36
CA ALA A 91 -6.54 -1.87 8.26
C ALA A 91 -5.81 -2.97 7.48
N ARG A 92 -5.18 -3.91 8.18
CA ARG A 92 -4.45 -5.04 7.56
C ARG A 92 -5.32 -5.97 6.73
N ARG A 93 -6.64 -5.96 6.95
CA ARG A 93 -7.62 -6.79 6.21
C ARG A 93 -8.26 -6.07 5.03
N ILE A 94 -8.11 -4.75 4.90
CA ILE A 94 -8.67 -3.97 3.78
C ILE A 94 -8.24 -4.52 2.41
N PRO A 95 -6.98 -4.97 2.18
CA PRO A 95 -6.59 -5.55 0.90
C PRO A 95 -7.47 -6.71 0.41
N SER A 96 -8.06 -7.49 1.32
CA SER A 96 -8.94 -8.62 0.98
C SER A 96 -10.32 -8.22 0.43
N ILE A 97 -10.76 -6.97 0.68
CA ILE A 97 -12.04 -6.43 0.19
C ILE A 97 -11.87 -5.37 -0.90
N LEU A 98 -10.63 -5.11 -1.33
CA LEU A 98 -10.37 -4.30 -2.51
C LEU A 98 -10.66 -5.09 -3.79
N PRO A 99 -11.06 -4.42 -4.88
CA PRO A 99 -11.12 -5.06 -6.19
C PRO A 99 -9.77 -5.71 -6.54
N PRO A 100 -9.74 -6.88 -7.18
CA PRO A 100 -8.48 -7.53 -7.58
C PRO A 100 -7.67 -6.62 -8.51
N LEU A 101 -6.35 -6.84 -8.59
CA LEU A 101 -5.49 -6.09 -9.50
C LEU A 101 -5.89 -6.41 -10.95
N ALA A 102 -6.20 -5.37 -11.74
CA ALA A 102 -6.25 -5.52 -13.19
C ALA A 102 -4.85 -5.84 -13.73
N PHE A 103 -4.77 -6.46 -14.91
CA PHE A 103 -3.49 -6.85 -15.52
C PHE A 103 -2.50 -5.67 -15.64
N GLU A 104 -2.97 -4.51 -16.10
CA GLU A 104 -2.13 -3.30 -16.22
C GLU A 104 -1.62 -2.81 -14.85
N GLN A 105 -2.49 -2.83 -13.84
CA GLN A 105 -2.13 -2.46 -12.46
C GLN A 105 -1.10 -3.43 -11.88
N SER A 106 -1.29 -4.73 -12.14
CA SER A 106 -0.35 -5.79 -11.74
C SER A 106 1.02 -5.57 -12.38
N LEU A 107 1.08 -5.25 -13.68
CA LEU A 107 2.33 -4.94 -14.38
C LEU A 107 3.01 -3.67 -13.84
N GLU A 108 2.25 -2.60 -13.55
CA GLU A 108 2.77 -1.36 -12.98
C GLU A 108 3.32 -1.55 -11.56
N THR A 109 2.56 -2.19 -10.68
CA THR A 109 2.98 -2.49 -9.31
C THR A 109 4.22 -3.41 -9.31
N THR A 110 4.24 -4.43 -10.17
CA THR A 110 5.41 -5.32 -10.32
C THR A 110 6.66 -4.53 -10.74
N ARG A 111 6.54 -3.58 -11.67
CA ARG A 111 7.69 -2.73 -12.09
C ARG A 111 8.27 -1.93 -10.93
N VAL A 112 7.43 -1.34 -10.06
CA VAL A 112 7.91 -0.58 -8.90
C VAL A 112 8.69 -1.47 -7.93
N HIS A 113 8.15 -2.66 -7.62
CA HIS A 113 8.79 -3.62 -6.72
C HIS A 113 10.08 -4.21 -7.32
N SER A 114 10.13 -4.39 -8.64
CA SER A 114 11.33 -4.82 -9.37
C SER A 114 12.46 -3.79 -9.25
N VAL A 115 12.16 -2.50 -9.45
CA VAL A 115 13.13 -1.40 -9.27
C VAL A 115 13.59 -1.30 -7.81
N ALA A 116 12.71 -1.61 -6.85
CA ALA A 116 13.05 -1.68 -5.43
C ALA A 116 13.90 -2.90 -5.05
N GLY A 117 14.10 -3.86 -5.97
CA GLY A 117 14.80 -5.12 -5.71
C GLY A 117 14.01 -6.09 -4.83
N GLN A 118 12.69 -5.92 -4.72
CA GLN A 118 11.80 -6.73 -3.86
C GLN A 118 11.22 -7.96 -4.57
N ILE A 119 11.43 -8.09 -5.89
CA ILE A 119 10.98 -9.23 -6.68
C ILE A 119 12.10 -10.25 -6.83
N ARG A 120 11.83 -11.52 -6.47
CA ARG A 120 12.78 -12.63 -6.66
C ARG A 120 12.90 -12.97 -8.14
N LYS A 121 14.11 -13.35 -8.58
CA LYS A 121 14.32 -13.84 -9.96
C LYS A 121 13.40 -15.04 -10.24
N GLY A 122 12.51 -14.90 -11.22
CA GLY A 122 11.56 -15.95 -11.62
C GLY A 122 10.15 -15.80 -11.03
N GLN A 123 9.93 -14.82 -10.17
CA GLN A 123 8.60 -14.44 -9.70
C GLN A 123 7.79 -13.81 -10.84
N GLY A 124 6.51 -14.18 -10.94
CA GLY A 124 5.57 -13.62 -11.93
C GLY A 124 5.08 -12.22 -11.53
N LEU A 125 4.01 -11.76 -12.17
CA LEU A 125 3.37 -10.50 -11.79
C LEU A 125 2.74 -10.60 -10.39
N LEU A 126 2.75 -9.49 -9.65
CA LEU A 126 2.06 -9.38 -8.37
C LEU A 126 0.55 -9.47 -8.56
N SER A 127 -0.08 -10.46 -7.94
CA SER A 127 -1.53 -10.69 -7.99
C SER A 127 -2.29 -10.06 -6.82
N THR A 128 -1.59 -9.74 -5.72
CA THR A 128 -2.19 -9.19 -4.50
C THR A 128 -1.95 -7.68 -4.36
N ARG A 129 -2.94 -6.97 -3.79
CA ARG A 129 -2.86 -5.54 -3.51
C ARG A 129 -1.78 -5.29 -2.43
N PRO A 130 -0.76 -4.45 -2.68
CA PRO A 130 0.27 -4.16 -1.67
C PRO A 130 -0.32 -3.51 -0.42
N PHE A 131 0.24 -3.84 0.74
CA PHE A 131 -0.07 -3.17 2.00
C PHE A 131 1.23 -2.66 2.64
N ARG A 132 1.33 -1.36 2.88
CA ARG A 132 2.49 -0.73 3.53
C ARG A 132 2.06 -0.07 4.83
N MET A 133 2.86 -0.27 5.87
CA MET A 133 2.62 0.30 7.20
C MET A 133 3.94 0.85 7.75
N PRO A 134 4.39 2.03 7.29
CA PRO A 134 5.58 2.65 7.82
C PRO A 134 5.43 3.00 9.29
N HIS A 135 6.51 2.89 10.04
CA HIS A 135 6.56 3.40 11.42
C HIS A 135 6.53 4.94 11.41
N HIS A 136 5.92 5.57 12.43
CA HIS A 136 5.77 7.03 12.51
C HIS A 136 7.09 7.82 12.58
N THR A 137 8.21 7.13 12.82
CA THR A 137 9.58 7.69 12.77
C THR A 137 10.16 7.75 11.36
N ILE A 138 9.40 7.39 10.33
CA ILE A 138 9.85 7.42 8.93
C ILE A 138 10.22 8.84 8.50
N SER A 139 11.31 8.95 7.74
CA SER A 139 11.73 10.20 7.12
C SER A 139 10.92 10.51 5.86
N GLU A 140 10.92 11.77 5.42
CA GLU A 140 10.35 12.17 4.12
C GLU A 140 10.90 11.35 2.96
N VAL A 141 12.21 11.05 3.00
CA VAL A 141 12.89 10.24 1.98
C VAL A 141 12.42 8.79 2.02
N GLY A 142 12.17 8.22 3.20
CA GLY A 142 11.61 6.87 3.30
C GLY A 142 10.17 6.79 2.77
N LEU A 143 9.35 7.81 3.03
CA LEU A 143 7.94 7.83 2.65
C LEU A 143 7.75 8.06 1.14
N VAL A 144 8.45 9.06 0.58
CA VAL A 144 8.30 9.48 -0.83
C VAL A 144 9.30 8.76 -1.74
N GLY A 145 10.49 8.44 -1.22
CA GLY A 145 11.60 7.88 -1.99
C GLY A 145 12.73 8.88 -2.21
N GLY A 146 13.79 8.41 -2.85
CA GLY A 146 15.03 9.14 -3.11
C GLY A 146 16.22 8.48 -2.44
N GLY A 147 17.21 9.30 -2.03
CA GLY A 147 18.52 8.85 -1.58
C GLY A 147 19.62 9.21 -2.59
N SER A 148 20.81 8.64 -2.42
CA SER A 148 21.90 8.73 -3.41
C SER A 148 21.52 8.03 -4.72
N ASP A 149 20.93 6.85 -4.58
CA ASP A 149 20.18 6.17 -5.64
C ASP A 149 18.73 6.63 -5.54
N ILE A 150 18.15 7.10 -6.64
CA ILE A 150 16.73 7.48 -6.66
C ILE A 150 15.92 6.17 -6.63
N ARG A 151 15.43 5.80 -5.44
CA ARG A 151 14.61 4.60 -5.21
C ARG A 151 13.18 4.96 -4.84
N PRO A 152 12.20 4.07 -5.12
CA PRO A 152 10.82 4.27 -4.68
C PRO A 152 10.72 4.27 -3.14
N GLY A 153 9.84 5.10 -2.59
CA GLY A 153 9.49 5.12 -1.17
C GLY A 153 8.26 4.28 -0.85
N GLU A 154 7.81 4.32 0.41
CA GLU A 154 6.63 3.59 0.88
C GLU A 154 5.35 3.87 0.10
N LEU A 155 5.13 5.12 -0.34
CA LEU A 155 3.99 5.48 -1.19
C LEU A 155 3.99 4.72 -2.52
N SER A 156 5.13 4.69 -3.20
CA SER A 156 5.24 3.98 -4.48
C SER A 156 5.21 2.46 -4.29
N LEU A 157 5.78 1.95 -3.19
CA LEU A 157 5.67 0.53 -2.85
C LEU A 157 4.24 0.10 -2.51
N ALA A 158 3.41 1.02 -2.02
CA ALA A 158 1.99 0.83 -1.78
C ALA A 158 1.12 0.98 -3.04
N HIS A 159 1.70 1.28 -4.20
CA HIS A 159 0.96 1.60 -5.42
C HIS A 159 -0.02 0.51 -5.85
N ASN A 160 -1.23 0.93 -6.23
CA ASN A 160 -2.44 0.14 -6.44
C ASN A 160 -2.88 -0.63 -5.20
N GLY A 161 -2.47 -0.25 -4.01
CA GLY A 161 -2.78 -0.93 -2.76
C GLY A 161 -3.15 0.04 -1.65
N VAL A 162 -2.75 -0.29 -0.42
CA VAL A 162 -3.07 0.46 0.79
C VAL A 162 -1.80 0.99 1.44
N LEU A 163 -1.79 2.29 1.72
CA LEU A 163 -0.83 2.89 2.65
C LEU A 163 -1.54 3.12 3.99
N PHE A 164 -1.10 2.39 5.02
CA PHE A 164 -1.66 2.51 6.37
C PHE A 164 -0.74 3.32 7.30
N LEU A 165 -1.25 4.43 7.83
CA LEU A 165 -0.56 5.26 8.82
C LEU A 165 -1.23 5.08 10.18
N ASP A 166 -0.61 4.26 11.03
CA ASP A 166 -1.06 4.08 12.42
C ASP A 166 -0.52 5.20 13.31
N GLU A 167 -1.28 5.56 14.34
CA GLU A 167 -0.92 6.67 15.25
C GLU A 167 -0.62 7.97 14.50
N LEU A 168 -1.51 8.38 13.58
CA LEU A 168 -1.30 9.50 12.65
C LEU A 168 -0.71 10.79 13.30
N PRO A 169 -1.14 11.24 14.49
CA PRO A 169 -0.55 12.40 15.17
C PRO A 169 0.89 12.23 15.67
N GLU A 170 1.46 11.02 15.69
CA GLU A 170 2.85 10.78 16.05
C GLU A 170 3.83 10.99 14.89
N PHE A 171 3.33 11.02 13.64
CA PHE A 171 4.14 11.44 12.51
C PHE A 171 4.50 12.92 12.63
N THR A 172 5.68 13.27 12.14
CA THR A 172 6.04 14.69 12.05
C THR A 172 5.11 15.37 11.04
N ARG A 173 4.71 16.61 11.33
CA ARG A 173 3.88 17.40 10.40
C ARG A 173 4.51 17.45 9.01
N ARG A 174 5.83 17.64 8.93
CA ARG A 174 6.54 17.71 7.66
C ARG A 174 6.44 16.40 6.86
N THR A 175 6.56 15.25 7.52
CA THR A 175 6.35 13.93 6.90
C THR A 175 4.91 13.75 6.41
N LEU A 176 3.91 14.31 7.09
CA LEU A 176 2.51 14.21 6.65
C LEU A 176 2.21 15.13 5.45
N GLU A 177 2.79 16.33 5.41
CA GLU A 177 2.54 17.30 4.34
C GLU A 177 2.98 16.81 2.95
N VAL A 178 3.97 15.90 2.89
CA VAL A 178 4.43 15.34 1.60
C VAL A 178 3.40 14.41 0.97
N LEU A 179 2.40 13.93 1.72
CA LEU A 179 1.33 13.06 1.21
C LEU A 179 0.35 13.80 0.30
N ARG A 180 0.22 15.12 0.46
CA ARG A 180 -0.85 15.88 -0.22
C ARG A 180 -0.79 15.75 -1.74
N GLN A 181 0.38 16.00 -2.33
CA GLN A 181 0.54 15.96 -3.77
C GLN A 181 0.34 14.53 -4.33
N PRO A 182 0.93 13.47 -3.76
CA PRO A 182 0.69 12.10 -4.21
C PRO A 182 -0.77 11.65 -4.13
N LEU A 183 -1.53 12.12 -3.12
CA LEU A 183 -2.97 11.80 -2.99
C LEU A 183 -3.84 12.50 -4.04
N GLU A 184 -3.34 13.57 -4.67
CA GLU A 184 -4.04 14.29 -5.75
C GLU A 184 -3.63 13.77 -7.13
N ASP A 185 -2.32 13.68 -7.36
CA ASP A 185 -1.77 13.39 -8.68
C ASP A 185 -1.64 11.88 -8.93
N ALA A 186 -1.61 11.06 -7.87
CA ALA A 186 -1.26 9.63 -7.94
C ALA A 186 0.16 9.34 -8.50
N TRP A 187 1.04 10.35 -8.50
CA TRP A 187 2.43 10.27 -8.94
C TRP A 187 3.37 10.99 -7.96
N ILE A 188 4.62 10.55 -7.94
CA ILE A 188 5.71 11.15 -7.18
C ILE A 188 6.87 11.42 -8.13
N THR A 189 7.30 12.67 -8.23
CA THR A 189 8.50 13.04 -8.98
C THR A 189 9.64 13.41 -8.03
N ILE A 190 10.74 12.67 -8.12
CA ILE A 190 11.94 12.88 -7.31
C ILE A 190 13.04 13.44 -8.20
N THR A 191 13.45 14.68 -7.92
CA THR A 191 14.55 15.36 -8.61
C THR A 191 15.79 15.38 -7.71
N ARG A 192 16.92 14.87 -8.19
CA ARG A 192 18.23 14.89 -7.52
C ARG A 192 19.33 15.26 -8.52
N ALA A 193 20.53 15.53 -8.02
CA ALA A 193 21.68 15.80 -8.87
C ALA A 193 21.99 14.63 -9.83
N THR A 194 21.65 13.40 -9.44
CA THR A 194 21.84 12.18 -10.24
C THR A 194 20.77 11.98 -11.32
N GLY A 195 19.67 12.75 -11.30
CA GLY A 195 18.61 12.65 -12.29
C GLY A 195 17.22 12.96 -11.73
N THR A 196 16.22 12.82 -12.59
CA THR A 196 14.81 12.95 -12.22
C THR A 196 14.07 11.68 -12.57
N ILE A 197 13.32 11.12 -11.62
CA ILE A 197 12.50 9.92 -11.83
C ILE A 197 11.09 10.19 -11.29
N THR A 198 10.09 9.67 -12.00
CA THR A 198 8.70 9.69 -11.57
C THR A 198 8.24 8.26 -11.27
N TYR A 199 7.67 8.05 -10.09
CA TYR A 199 7.07 6.78 -9.67
C TYR A 199 5.55 6.94 -9.52
N PRO A 200 4.77 5.90 -9.86
CA PRO A 200 3.35 5.90 -9.56
C PRO A 200 3.14 5.74 -8.04
N ALA A 201 2.05 6.32 -7.55
CA ALA A 201 1.70 6.39 -6.13
C ALA A 201 0.17 6.42 -5.91
N ASN A 202 -0.61 5.84 -6.83
CA ASN A 202 -2.04 5.62 -6.62
C ASN A 202 -2.27 4.67 -5.43
N VAL A 203 -2.73 5.18 -4.29
CA VAL A 203 -2.92 4.40 -3.05
C VAL A 203 -4.24 4.76 -2.40
N MET A 204 -4.87 3.77 -1.76
CA MET A 204 -5.89 4.06 -0.76
C MET A 204 -5.19 4.40 0.56
N LEU A 205 -5.30 5.66 1.01
CA LEU A 205 -4.77 6.07 2.30
C LEU A 205 -5.72 5.64 3.41
N VAL A 206 -5.19 4.88 4.36
CA VAL A 206 -5.90 4.49 5.58
C VAL A 206 -5.12 5.01 6.76
N CYS A 207 -5.77 5.76 7.63
CA CYS A 207 -5.16 6.36 8.80
C CYS A 207 -5.86 5.85 10.05
N ALA A 208 -5.12 5.70 11.13
CA ALA A 208 -5.67 5.43 12.45
C ALA A 208 -5.10 6.41 13.47
N MET A 209 -5.93 6.84 14.41
CA MET A 209 -5.48 7.62 15.55
C MET A 209 -6.32 7.40 16.80
N ASN A 210 -5.74 7.77 17.92
CA ASN A 210 -6.47 7.91 19.17
C ASN A 210 -7.22 9.26 19.17
N PRO A 211 -8.32 9.41 19.90
CA PRO A 211 -9.05 10.68 19.95
C PRO A 211 -8.33 11.77 20.78
N CYS A 212 -7.35 11.37 21.60
CA CYS A 212 -6.52 12.25 22.43
C CYS A 212 -5.23 11.53 22.87
N PRO A 213 -4.27 12.21 23.53
CA PRO A 213 -3.03 11.57 24.00
C PRO A 213 -3.24 10.38 24.93
N CYS A 214 -4.25 10.41 25.81
CA CYS A 214 -4.54 9.26 26.69
C CYS A 214 -5.42 8.19 26.03
N GLY A 215 -5.99 8.47 24.85
CA GLY A 215 -6.81 7.56 24.08
C GLY A 215 -8.27 7.41 24.50
N PHE A 216 -8.69 7.96 25.64
CA PHE A 216 -10.02 7.70 26.21
C PHE A 216 -11.03 8.85 26.04
N TYR A 217 -10.78 9.84 25.18
CA TYR A 217 -11.69 10.99 25.02
C TYR A 217 -13.10 10.62 24.56
N THR A 218 -13.23 9.61 23.70
CA THR A 218 -14.53 9.09 23.24
C THR A 218 -14.90 7.75 23.89
N ASP A 219 -14.15 7.30 24.91
CA ASP A 219 -14.40 6.02 25.56
C ASP A 219 -15.59 6.12 26.53
N PRO A 220 -16.66 5.32 26.37
CA PRO A 220 -17.84 5.39 27.23
C PRO A 220 -17.61 4.75 28.62
N LYS A 221 -16.55 3.95 28.79
CA LYS A 221 -16.23 3.21 30.03
C LYS A 221 -15.09 3.84 30.81
N LYS A 222 -14.10 4.43 30.14
CA LYS A 222 -12.92 5.04 30.77
C LYS A 222 -12.96 6.55 30.63
N ALA A 223 -12.82 7.25 31.76
CA ALA A 223 -12.76 8.70 31.76
C ALA A 223 -11.43 9.20 31.19
N CYS A 224 -11.51 10.18 30.29
CA CYS A 224 -10.36 10.92 29.79
C CYS A 224 -9.81 11.87 30.86
N HIS A 225 -8.48 11.94 31.00
CA HIS A 225 -7.80 12.87 31.90
C HIS A 225 -7.08 14.01 31.16
N CYS A 226 -7.24 14.11 29.84
CA CYS A 226 -6.61 15.17 29.04
C CYS A 226 -7.42 16.46 29.17
N SER A 227 -6.73 17.60 29.31
CA SER A 227 -7.37 18.90 29.23
C SER A 227 -7.79 19.23 27.78
N PRO A 228 -8.78 20.13 27.58
CA PRO A 228 -9.16 20.57 26.25
C PRO A 228 -7.99 21.10 25.41
N VAL A 229 -7.04 21.81 26.06
CA VAL A 229 -5.83 22.33 25.39
C VAL A 229 -4.89 21.20 24.94
N GLN A 230 -4.76 20.13 25.73
CA GLN A 230 -3.97 18.96 25.34
C GLN A 230 -4.57 18.24 24.14
N ILE A 231 -5.89 18.08 24.11
CA ILE A 231 -6.62 17.45 23.01
C ILE A 231 -6.47 18.29 21.74
N GLN A 232 -6.70 19.60 21.82
CA GLN A 232 -6.56 20.50 20.68
C GLN A 232 -5.12 20.49 20.12
N ARG A 233 -4.10 20.50 21.00
CA ARG A 233 -2.69 20.43 20.59
C ARG A 233 -2.34 19.09 19.92
N TYR A 234 -2.96 18.00 20.36
CA TYR A 234 -2.76 16.68 19.78
C TYR A 234 -3.35 16.60 18.37
N LEU A 235 -4.61 17.03 18.21
CA LEU A 235 -5.30 17.03 16.93
C LEU A 235 -4.68 18.02 15.92
N SER A 236 -4.14 19.15 16.39
CA SER A 236 -3.50 20.15 15.52
C SER A 236 -2.16 19.73 14.91
N ARG A 237 -1.65 18.54 15.28
CA ARG A 237 -0.50 17.93 14.60
C ARG A 237 -0.82 17.52 13.17
N ILE A 238 -2.08 17.22 12.89
CA ILE A 238 -2.59 16.92 11.54
C ILE A 238 -3.09 18.23 10.95
N SER A 239 -2.70 18.53 9.71
CA SER A 239 -3.15 19.75 9.05
C SER A 239 -4.55 19.59 8.47
N GLY A 240 -5.33 20.68 8.50
CA GLY A 240 -6.64 20.74 7.85
C GLY A 240 -6.59 20.32 6.37
N PRO A 241 -5.65 20.84 5.56
CA PRO A 241 -5.51 20.44 4.16
C PRO A 241 -5.29 18.93 3.94
N LEU A 242 -4.65 18.22 4.87
CA LEU A 242 -4.52 16.76 4.78
C LEU A 242 -5.83 16.06 5.19
N LEU A 243 -6.49 16.53 6.24
CA LEU A 243 -7.80 16.01 6.65
C LEU A 243 -8.86 16.17 5.56
N ASP A 244 -8.81 17.29 4.82
CA ASP A 244 -9.72 17.55 3.68
C ASP A 244 -9.50 16.57 2.51
N ARG A 245 -8.45 15.75 2.54
CA ARG A 245 -8.16 14.68 1.56
C ARG A 245 -8.56 13.29 2.07
N ILE A 246 -9.16 13.20 3.26
CA ILE A 246 -9.66 11.97 3.82
C ILE A 246 -11.19 12.00 3.74
N ASP A 247 -11.75 11.18 2.87
CA ASP A 247 -13.17 11.22 2.52
C ASP A 247 -14.08 10.74 3.67
N ILE A 248 -13.63 9.73 4.41
CA ILE A 248 -14.45 9.03 5.40
C ILE A 248 -13.76 9.03 6.76
N HIS A 249 -14.40 9.66 7.75
CA HIS A 249 -14.00 9.62 9.14
C HIS A 249 -14.92 8.67 9.92
N ILE A 250 -14.33 7.65 10.55
CA ILE A 250 -15.06 6.57 11.22
C ILE A 250 -14.62 6.50 12.68
N GLU A 251 -15.59 6.49 13.58
CA GLU A 251 -15.33 6.15 14.97
C GLU A 251 -15.33 4.63 15.18
N VAL A 252 -14.24 4.12 15.75
CA VAL A 252 -14.00 2.70 16.03
C VAL A 252 -14.09 2.47 17.54
N PRO A 253 -15.25 2.06 18.08
CA PRO A 253 -15.41 1.83 19.50
C PRO A 253 -14.59 0.61 19.96
N GLN A 254 -14.36 0.47 21.27
CA GLN A 254 -13.80 -0.79 21.79
C GLN A 254 -14.71 -1.96 21.41
N GLY A 255 -14.10 -3.03 20.89
CA GLY A 255 -14.78 -4.30 20.68
C GLY A 255 -15.41 -4.80 21.98
N ARG A 256 -16.62 -5.36 21.88
CA ARG A 256 -17.21 -6.17 22.95
C ARG A 256 -16.73 -7.61 22.79
#